data_AF-A0A6B8M6B1-F1
#
_entry.id   AF-A0A6B8M6B1-F1
#
_cell.length_a   1.000
_cell.length_b   1.000
_cell.length_c   1.000
_cell.angle_alpha   90.00
_cell.angle_beta   90.00
_cell.angle_gamma   90.00
#
_symmetry.space_group_name_H-M   'P 1'
#
loop_
_entity.id
_entity.type
_entity.pdbx_description
1 polymer ?
#
loop_
_entity_poly.entity_id
_entity_poly.type
_entity_poly.pdbx_seq_one_letter_code
_entity_poly.pdbx_strand_id
1 'polypeptide(L)'
;MDTHIYATSKAARDKARSELKDAYVALVDNTKWSKSVIFISAYYGVDFANELFRFCKSTNIAQEITLVFAAAANSNRSNQITELRNLRVSLRNLGYAKKRINIRIATDITFLHTKIFAFTGPGGHKRYMLGSANFSSAAFFKNDEVLILERGRHDRIESYIMHVITNSSSIDEASTNSDIKDWRGFFREGFLYFKPSRQVPYTVNCFVGDDFAETVNLLEKATGGAALEFHDPGGLGSLNLALLMRDRTNGIARKRVSMSAFAIETAFGLWVPSAYVDQVETRIESSSQARLKDLREQGLRLNAVSDYFIKEQIRLYLDEINLRLEEIVLSNENRTTIDNRIRRGLKRLIQALTDESSLKRLSRPLMGVPVPEFWEDEQSGNELFETFAEYVAYKLSMSSGMKRQSSIISHLATKFGLCSDDDALAVRQKMEDFFENGAWPLNNWPKAVRHGFDDV
;
A
#
# COMPACT_ATOMS: atom_id res chain seq x y z
N MET A 1 -3.88 -32.15 -21.14
CA MET A 1 -3.47 -31.18 -20.11
C MET A 1 -4.74 -30.48 -19.71
N ASP A 2 -5.09 -30.56 -18.43
CA ASP A 2 -6.34 -30.01 -17.92
C ASP A 2 -6.02 -28.73 -17.16
N THR A 3 -6.29 -27.60 -17.80
CA THR A 3 -6.15 -26.27 -17.21
C THR A 3 -7.49 -25.84 -16.63
N HIS A 4 -7.48 -25.35 -15.39
CA HIS A 4 -8.68 -24.83 -14.73
C HIS A 4 -8.42 -23.41 -14.20
N ILE A 5 -9.39 -22.50 -14.37
CA ILE A 5 -9.30 -21.10 -13.93
C ILE A 5 -10.13 -20.90 -12.65
N TYR A 6 -9.55 -20.17 -11.70
CA TYR A 6 -10.12 -19.89 -10.38
C TYR A 6 -10.12 -18.39 -10.08
N ALA A 7 -11.10 -17.95 -9.32
CA ALA A 7 -11.18 -16.57 -8.81
C ALA A 7 -11.41 -16.56 -7.29
N THR A 8 -10.91 -15.51 -6.64
CA THR A 8 -10.99 -15.35 -5.18
C THR A 8 -12.31 -14.69 -4.73
N SER A 9 -12.80 -13.68 -5.46
CA SER A 9 -14.00 -12.96 -5.04
C SER A 9 -15.30 -13.63 -5.51
N LYS A 10 -16.34 -13.49 -4.68
CA LYS A 10 -17.69 -13.92 -5.04
C LYS A 10 -18.24 -13.11 -6.22
N ALA A 11 -17.96 -11.81 -6.28
CA ALA A 11 -18.41 -10.94 -7.35
C ALA A 11 -17.82 -11.33 -8.72
N ALA A 12 -16.53 -11.70 -8.78
CA ALA A 12 -15.90 -12.21 -9.99
C ALA A 12 -16.52 -13.54 -10.45
N ARG A 13 -16.82 -14.45 -9.51
CA ARG A 13 -17.50 -15.73 -9.80
C ARG A 13 -18.94 -15.54 -10.29
N ASP A 14 -19.70 -14.66 -9.63
CA ASP A 14 -21.09 -14.37 -9.98
C ASP A 14 -21.19 -13.69 -11.36
N LYS A 15 -20.21 -12.85 -11.72
CA LYS A 15 -20.12 -12.18 -13.02
C LYS A 15 -19.71 -13.12 -14.17
N ALA A 16 -18.95 -14.17 -13.88
CA ALA A 16 -18.40 -15.09 -14.88
C ALA A 16 -19.33 -16.26 -15.26
N ARG A 17 -20.60 -16.25 -14.84
CA ARG A 17 -21.62 -17.27 -15.21
C ARG A 17 -21.15 -18.74 -15.04
N SER A 18 -20.82 -19.10 -13.80
CA SER A 18 -20.69 -20.48 -13.26
C SER A 18 -19.43 -21.32 -13.53
N GLU A 19 -18.50 -20.93 -14.40
CA GLU A 19 -17.30 -21.76 -14.68
C GLU A 19 -16.14 -21.54 -13.69
N LEU A 20 -16.06 -20.37 -13.06
CA LEU A 20 -14.98 -20.05 -12.13
C LEU A 20 -15.20 -20.67 -10.75
N LYS A 21 -14.28 -21.54 -10.35
CA LYS A 21 -14.26 -22.17 -9.03
C LYS A 21 -13.58 -21.27 -8.00
N ASP A 22 -13.91 -21.50 -6.73
CA ASP A 22 -13.32 -20.77 -5.60
C ASP A 22 -11.83 -21.13 -5.45
N ALA A 23 -10.96 -20.12 -5.60
CA ALA A 23 -9.51 -20.28 -5.49
C ALA A 23 -9.06 -20.78 -4.11
N TYR A 24 -9.73 -20.36 -3.02
CA TYR A 24 -9.36 -20.79 -1.68
C TYR A 24 -9.76 -22.25 -1.46
N VAL A 25 -10.94 -22.65 -1.91
CA VAL A 25 -11.36 -24.08 -1.87
C VAL A 25 -10.38 -24.95 -2.64
N ALA A 26 -9.95 -24.51 -3.83
CA ALA A 26 -8.95 -25.23 -4.61
C ALA A 26 -7.60 -25.32 -3.89
N LEU A 27 -7.14 -24.24 -3.24
CA LEU A 27 -5.92 -24.25 -2.44
C LEU A 27 -6.02 -25.28 -1.31
N VAL A 28 -7.12 -25.30 -0.57
CA VAL A 28 -7.37 -26.23 0.54
C VAL A 28 -7.41 -27.68 0.04
N ASP A 29 -8.17 -27.97 -1.01
CA ASP A 29 -8.34 -29.33 -1.53
C ASP A 29 -7.01 -29.89 -2.06
N ASN A 30 -6.24 -29.10 -2.80
CA ASN A 30 -4.94 -29.53 -3.31
C ASN A 30 -3.91 -29.68 -2.18
N THR A 31 -3.97 -28.82 -1.15
CA THR A 31 -3.13 -28.96 0.05
C THR A 31 -3.44 -30.27 0.76
N LYS A 32 -4.71 -30.57 1.04
CA LYS A 32 -5.15 -31.82 1.72
C LYS A 32 -4.78 -33.09 0.94
N TRP A 33 -4.88 -33.04 -0.38
CA TRP A 33 -4.56 -34.15 -1.27
C TRP A 33 -3.05 -34.47 -1.32
N SER A 34 -2.21 -33.46 -1.12
CA SER A 34 -0.77 -33.56 -1.36
C SER A 34 0.01 -34.22 -0.21
N LYS A 35 1.07 -34.95 -0.56
CA LYS A 35 2.13 -35.43 0.35
C LYS A 35 3.20 -34.38 0.58
N SER A 36 3.42 -33.48 -0.38
CA SER A 36 4.28 -32.32 -0.20
C SER A 36 3.74 -31.08 -0.88
N VAL A 37 3.98 -29.92 -0.27
CA VAL A 37 3.64 -28.60 -0.79
C VAL A 37 4.88 -27.71 -0.85
N ILE A 38 4.95 -26.91 -1.90
CA ILE A 38 5.93 -25.83 -2.05
C ILE A 38 5.18 -24.56 -2.41
N PHE A 39 5.14 -23.60 -1.49
CA PHE A 39 4.49 -22.31 -1.71
C PHE A 39 5.55 -21.21 -1.81
N ILE A 40 5.59 -20.54 -2.96
CA ILE A 40 6.46 -19.41 -3.24
C ILE A 40 5.57 -18.18 -3.38
N SER A 41 5.76 -17.18 -2.51
CA SER A 41 4.96 -15.96 -2.56
C SER A 41 5.77 -14.70 -2.26
N ALA A 42 5.52 -13.64 -3.00
CA ALA A 42 6.10 -12.32 -2.74
C ALA A 42 5.71 -11.80 -1.36
N TYR A 43 4.43 -11.93 -1.00
CA TYR A 43 3.87 -11.50 0.26
C TYR A 43 3.09 -12.63 0.91
N TYR A 44 3.03 -12.61 2.24
CA TYR A 44 2.33 -13.63 3.01
C TYR A 44 1.59 -13.05 4.20
N GLY A 45 0.65 -13.81 4.74
CA GLY A 45 0.05 -13.56 6.05
C GLY A 45 0.23 -14.77 6.97
N VAL A 46 0.82 -14.57 8.14
CA VAL A 46 1.01 -15.64 9.14
C VAL A 46 -0.32 -16.26 9.57
N ASP A 47 -1.34 -15.42 9.80
CA ASP A 47 -2.66 -15.89 10.20
C ASP A 47 -3.31 -16.74 9.12
N PHE A 48 -3.18 -16.32 7.86
CA PHE A 48 -3.64 -17.10 6.71
C PHE A 48 -2.95 -18.47 6.62
N ALA A 49 -1.63 -18.50 6.79
CA ALA A 49 -0.87 -19.74 6.79
C ALA A 49 -1.32 -20.68 7.92
N ASN A 50 -1.45 -20.16 9.13
CA ASN A 50 -1.91 -20.92 10.29
C ASN A 50 -3.33 -21.47 10.08
N GLU A 51 -4.22 -20.66 9.54
CA GLU A 51 -5.60 -21.05 9.23
C GLU A 51 -5.63 -22.18 8.20
N LEU A 52 -4.97 -21.99 7.05
CA LEU A 52 -4.91 -22.99 5.98
C LEU A 52 -4.39 -24.35 6.49
N PHE A 53 -3.23 -24.34 7.16
CA PHE A 53 -2.61 -25.58 7.64
C PHE A 53 -3.36 -26.22 8.82
N ARG A 54 -4.10 -25.43 9.61
CA ARG A 54 -5.03 -25.97 10.62
C ARG A 54 -6.19 -26.71 9.96
N PHE A 55 -6.79 -26.14 8.91
CA PHE A 55 -7.87 -26.80 8.15
C PHE A 55 -7.41 -28.04 7.38
N CYS A 56 -6.14 -28.08 6.97
CA CYS A 56 -5.58 -29.21 6.22
C CYS A 56 -5.00 -30.33 7.11
N LYS A 57 -4.87 -30.11 8.42
CA LYS A 57 -4.24 -31.04 9.36
C LYS A 57 -4.86 -32.45 9.37
N SER A 58 -6.17 -32.55 9.18
CA SER A 58 -6.92 -33.79 9.44
C SER A 58 -6.66 -34.95 8.48
N THR A 59 -5.94 -34.74 7.37
CA THR A 59 -5.75 -35.77 6.34
C THR A 59 -4.32 -36.26 6.16
N ASN A 60 -3.29 -35.51 6.58
CA ASN A 60 -1.90 -35.90 6.27
C ASN A 60 -0.83 -35.22 7.16
N ILE A 61 -0.72 -35.59 8.44
CA ILE A 61 0.34 -35.11 9.36
C ILE A 61 1.76 -35.41 8.82
N ALA A 62 1.85 -36.35 7.88
CA ALA A 62 3.06 -36.71 7.18
C ALA A 62 3.48 -35.72 6.06
N GLN A 63 2.74 -34.63 5.83
CA GLN A 63 3.04 -33.72 4.74
C GLN A 63 4.38 -32.99 4.91
N GLU A 64 5.13 -32.85 3.81
CA GLU A 64 6.30 -31.97 3.70
C GLU A 64 5.87 -30.57 3.25
N ILE A 65 6.29 -29.55 3.99
CA ILE A 65 5.91 -28.17 3.77
C ILE A 65 7.17 -27.36 3.48
N THR A 66 7.25 -26.77 2.29
CA THR A 66 8.25 -25.77 1.96
C THR A 66 7.58 -24.43 1.67
N LEU A 67 7.94 -23.39 2.42
CA LEU A 67 7.47 -22.03 2.22
C LEU A 67 8.65 -21.15 1.84
N VAL A 68 8.54 -20.39 0.76
CA VAL A 68 9.56 -19.43 0.33
C VAL A 68 8.95 -18.06 0.13
N PHE A 69 9.50 -17.07 0.82
CA PHE A 69 9.02 -15.70 0.76
C PHE A 69 10.11 -14.73 0.29
N ALA A 70 9.72 -13.61 -0.30
CA ALA A 70 10.65 -12.55 -0.63
C ALA A 70 11.30 -11.99 0.65
N ALA A 71 12.59 -11.66 0.61
CA ALA A 71 13.21 -10.93 1.72
C ALA A 71 12.56 -9.56 1.88
N ALA A 72 12.21 -9.23 3.11
CA ALA A 72 11.97 -7.84 3.46
C ALA A 72 13.27 -7.02 3.32
N ALA A 73 13.12 -5.70 3.22
CA ALA A 73 14.22 -4.77 3.44
C ALA A 73 14.97 -5.13 4.74
N ASN A 74 16.28 -4.92 4.81
CA ASN A 74 17.13 -5.35 5.92
C ASN A 74 16.58 -4.83 7.26
N SER A 75 16.10 -3.58 7.30
CA SER A 75 15.45 -2.95 8.46
C SER A 75 14.28 -3.75 9.03
N ASN A 76 13.53 -4.47 8.19
CA ASN A 76 12.42 -5.33 8.62
C ASN A 76 12.76 -6.82 8.59
N ARG A 77 13.95 -7.20 8.13
CA ARG A 77 14.34 -8.62 7.97
C ARG A 77 14.39 -9.37 9.28
N SER A 78 14.87 -8.73 10.37
CA SER A 78 14.87 -9.34 11.70
C SER A 78 13.45 -9.66 12.20
N ASN A 79 12.52 -8.73 11.99
CA ASN A 79 11.11 -8.91 12.33
C ASN A 79 10.48 -10.01 11.48
N GLN A 80 10.75 -10.02 10.18
CA GLN A 80 10.30 -11.05 9.24
C GLN A 80 10.80 -12.44 9.65
N ILE A 81 12.09 -12.58 9.95
CA ILE A 81 12.69 -13.85 10.40
C ILE A 81 12.03 -14.31 11.71
N THR A 82 11.83 -13.41 12.66
CA THR A 82 11.17 -13.71 13.94
C THR A 82 9.73 -14.18 13.72
N GLU A 83 8.99 -13.48 12.88
CA GLU A 83 7.63 -13.82 12.49
C GLU A 83 7.55 -15.21 11.84
N LEU A 84 8.45 -15.53 10.90
CA LEU A 84 8.49 -16.83 10.23
C LEU A 84 8.96 -17.96 11.16
N ARG A 85 9.83 -17.68 12.13
CA ARG A 85 10.18 -18.62 13.21
C ARG A 85 8.95 -18.94 14.06
N ASN A 86 8.14 -17.94 14.40
CA ASN A 86 6.88 -18.13 15.12
C ASN A 86 5.88 -18.95 14.30
N LEU A 87 5.76 -18.68 12.99
CA LEU A 87 4.94 -19.51 12.08
C LEU A 87 5.39 -20.97 12.12
N ARG A 88 6.70 -21.26 12.03
CA ARG A 88 7.22 -22.63 12.14
C ARG A 88 6.85 -23.29 13.46
N VAL A 89 6.89 -22.56 14.58
CA VAL A 89 6.46 -23.06 15.89
C VAL A 89 4.95 -23.37 15.88
N SER A 90 4.13 -22.48 15.32
CA SER A 90 2.68 -22.70 15.17
C SER A 90 2.36 -23.94 14.34
N LEU A 91 3.05 -24.14 13.21
CA LEU A 91 2.91 -25.36 12.41
C LEU A 91 3.30 -26.62 13.19
N ARG A 92 4.35 -26.56 14.01
CA ARG A 92 4.71 -27.68 14.91
C ARG A 92 3.64 -27.95 15.96
N ASN A 93 3.04 -26.91 16.54
CA ASN A 93 1.94 -27.04 17.50
C ASN A 93 0.67 -27.60 16.84
N LEU A 94 0.50 -27.37 15.54
CA LEU A 94 -0.50 -28.06 14.74
C LEU A 94 -0.14 -29.52 14.45
N GLY A 95 1.01 -30.04 14.88
CA GLY A 95 1.37 -31.45 14.79
C GLY A 95 2.25 -31.82 13.60
N TYR A 96 2.59 -30.88 12.72
CA TYR A 96 3.53 -31.13 11.63
C TYR A 96 4.95 -31.37 12.19
N ALA A 97 5.63 -32.41 11.70
CA ALA A 97 6.94 -32.79 12.20
C ALA A 97 8.01 -31.72 11.88
N LYS A 98 8.88 -31.37 12.85
CA LYS A 98 9.93 -30.35 12.68
C LYS A 98 10.77 -30.54 11.41
N LYS A 99 11.18 -31.78 11.11
CA LYS A 99 12.00 -32.13 9.94
C LYS A 99 11.28 -31.99 8.58
N ARG A 100 9.98 -31.73 8.60
CA ARG A 100 9.12 -31.62 7.40
C ARG A 100 8.66 -30.19 7.14
N ILE A 101 9.12 -29.21 7.92
CA ILE A 101 8.78 -27.81 7.75
C ILE A 101 10.06 -27.07 7.37
N ASN A 102 10.14 -26.61 6.12
CA ASN A 102 11.21 -25.80 5.59
C ASN A 102 10.66 -24.41 5.25
N ILE A 103 11.11 -23.37 5.95
CA ILE A 103 10.72 -21.99 5.65
C ILE A 103 11.99 -21.25 5.24
N ARG A 104 11.91 -20.56 4.11
CA ARG A 104 13.05 -19.90 3.46
C ARG A 104 12.70 -18.47 3.08
N ILE A 105 13.73 -17.65 2.99
CA ILE A 105 13.66 -16.27 2.53
C ILE A 105 14.57 -16.12 1.32
N ALA A 106 14.05 -15.62 0.20
CA ALA A 106 14.85 -15.34 -0.98
C ALA A 106 15.71 -14.09 -0.76
N THR A 107 16.99 -14.31 -0.47
CA THR A 107 17.99 -13.25 -0.24
C THR A 107 18.79 -12.94 -1.49
N ASP A 108 19.01 -13.93 -2.36
CA ASP A 108 19.90 -13.84 -3.53
C ASP A 108 19.10 -13.70 -4.84
N ILE A 109 17.82 -13.30 -4.71
CA ILE A 109 16.93 -13.01 -5.82
C ILE A 109 16.55 -11.54 -5.66
N THR A 110 17.01 -10.71 -6.60
CA THR A 110 16.82 -9.26 -6.58
C THR A 110 15.35 -8.88 -6.34
N PHE A 111 14.43 -9.60 -6.99
CA PHE A 111 13.00 -9.40 -6.87
C PHE A 111 12.22 -10.71 -6.99
N LEU A 112 11.73 -11.24 -5.86
CA LEU A 112 10.81 -12.37 -5.86
C LEU A 112 9.36 -11.86 -5.77
N HIS A 113 8.71 -11.63 -6.92
CA HIS A 113 7.28 -11.28 -6.96
C HIS A 113 6.36 -12.42 -7.37
N THR A 114 6.87 -13.63 -7.34
CA THR A 114 6.18 -14.84 -7.78
C THR A 114 5.09 -15.29 -6.81
N LYS A 115 4.03 -15.91 -7.34
CA LYS A 115 2.95 -16.56 -6.59
C LYS A 115 2.67 -17.94 -7.19
N ILE A 116 3.35 -18.96 -6.67
CA ILE A 116 3.25 -20.35 -7.14
C ILE A 116 2.94 -21.25 -5.94
N PHE A 117 1.93 -22.09 -6.09
CA PHE A 117 1.57 -23.12 -5.14
C PHE A 117 1.70 -24.49 -5.82
N ALA A 118 2.76 -25.22 -5.52
CA ALA A 118 3.03 -26.53 -6.09
C ALA A 118 2.66 -27.65 -5.11
N PHE A 119 2.00 -28.68 -5.63
CA PHE A 119 1.48 -29.81 -4.88
C PHE A 119 1.99 -31.12 -5.47
N THR A 120 2.52 -32.00 -4.62
CA THR A 120 2.86 -33.38 -5.02
C THR A 120 1.98 -34.36 -4.29
N GLY A 121 1.14 -35.08 -5.01
CA GLY A 121 0.23 -36.08 -4.46
C GLY A 121 0.80 -37.50 -4.38
N PRO A 122 -0.06 -38.49 -4.09
CA PRO A 122 0.27 -39.91 -4.23
C PRO A 122 0.77 -40.24 -5.64
N GLY A 123 1.64 -41.24 -5.78
CA GLY A 123 2.21 -41.63 -7.08
C GLY A 123 3.13 -40.58 -7.73
N GLY A 124 3.44 -39.48 -7.05
CA GLY A 124 4.26 -38.40 -7.61
C GLY A 124 3.53 -37.48 -8.59
N HIS A 125 2.19 -37.53 -8.62
CA HIS A 125 1.39 -36.63 -9.44
C HIS A 125 1.57 -35.17 -8.98
N LYS A 126 1.72 -34.26 -9.95
CA LYS A 126 2.01 -32.85 -9.73
C LYS A 126 0.82 -31.97 -10.12
N ARG A 127 0.62 -30.90 -9.35
CA ARG A 127 -0.32 -29.82 -9.66
C ARG A 127 0.32 -28.48 -9.29
N TYR A 128 0.01 -27.43 -10.05
CA TYR A 128 0.55 -26.09 -9.84
C TYR A 128 -0.57 -25.07 -9.92
N MET A 129 -0.71 -24.25 -8.88
CA MET A 129 -1.59 -23.09 -8.90
C MET A 129 -0.75 -21.83 -9.09
N LEU A 130 -0.99 -21.09 -10.17
CA LEU A 130 -0.21 -19.94 -10.63
C LEU A 130 -1.13 -18.75 -10.78
N GLY A 131 -0.76 -17.54 -10.34
CA GLY A 131 -1.65 -16.38 -10.53
C GLY A 131 -1.23 -15.10 -9.83
N SER A 132 -2.19 -14.21 -9.61
CA SER A 132 -1.97 -12.90 -9.01
C SER A 132 -2.09 -12.90 -7.46
N ALA A 133 -2.70 -13.94 -6.89
CA ALA A 133 -2.94 -14.00 -5.44
C ALA A 133 -1.67 -14.31 -4.62
N ASN A 134 -1.31 -13.39 -3.73
CA ASN A 134 -0.33 -13.63 -2.67
C ASN A 134 -0.84 -14.62 -1.61
N PHE A 135 0.06 -15.17 -0.81
CA PHE A 135 -0.28 -16.13 0.25
C PHE A 135 -0.88 -15.45 1.49
N SER A 136 -2.00 -14.76 1.34
CA SER A 136 -2.62 -13.93 2.38
C SER A 136 -4.15 -13.91 2.32
N SER A 137 -4.78 -13.60 3.46
CA SER A 137 -6.23 -13.44 3.56
C SER A 137 -6.78 -12.32 2.67
N ALA A 138 -5.99 -11.26 2.43
CA ALA A 138 -6.41 -10.17 1.55
C ALA A 138 -6.58 -10.66 0.11
N ALA A 139 -5.60 -11.42 -0.40
CA ALA A 139 -5.66 -11.96 -1.76
C ALA A 139 -6.81 -12.96 -1.92
N PHE A 140 -6.96 -13.90 -0.97
CA PHE A 140 -7.94 -14.98 -1.10
C PHE A 140 -9.38 -14.62 -0.72
N PHE A 141 -9.61 -13.56 0.06
CA PHE A 141 -10.96 -13.22 0.55
C PHE A 141 -11.45 -11.81 0.22
N LYS A 142 -10.55 -10.87 -0.12
CA LYS A 142 -10.92 -9.46 -0.31
C LYS A 142 -10.68 -8.97 -1.74
N ASN A 143 -9.55 -9.33 -2.33
CA ASN A 143 -9.16 -8.86 -3.66
C ASN A 143 -9.81 -9.69 -4.77
N ASP A 144 -9.95 -9.09 -5.94
CA ASP A 144 -10.29 -9.77 -7.18
C ASP A 144 -9.00 -10.34 -7.81
N GLU A 145 -8.68 -11.60 -7.52
CA GLU A 145 -7.48 -12.28 -8.02
C GLU A 145 -7.88 -13.43 -8.95
N VAL A 146 -6.97 -13.79 -9.86
CA VAL A 146 -7.14 -14.93 -10.78
C VAL A 146 -5.98 -15.88 -10.62
N LEU A 147 -6.29 -17.18 -10.55
CA LEU A 147 -5.29 -18.24 -10.59
C LEU A 147 -5.66 -19.33 -11.60
N ILE A 148 -4.63 -20.00 -12.10
CA ILE A 148 -4.71 -21.13 -13.02
C ILE A 148 -4.16 -22.36 -12.30
N LEU A 149 -4.89 -23.47 -12.33
CA LEU A 149 -4.42 -24.78 -11.88
C LEU A 149 -4.00 -25.63 -13.07
N GLU A 150 -2.72 -25.96 -13.13
CA GLU A 150 -2.13 -26.88 -14.09
C GLU A 150 -1.90 -28.26 -13.46
N ARG A 151 -2.10 -29.32 -14.25
CA ARG A 151 -1.92 -30.72 -13.82
C ARG A 151 -0.92 -31.44 -14.72
N GLY A 152 -0.05 -32.23 -14.10
CA GLY A 152 1.03 -32.95 -14.80
C GLY A 152 2.39 -32.39 -14.45
N ARG A 153 3.46 -32.96 -15.02
CA ARG A 153 4.83 -32.47 -14.81
C ARG A 153 5.12 -31.31 -15.75
N HIS A 154 5.84 -30.31 -15.26
CA HIS A 154 6.23 -29.13 -16.03
C HIS A 154 7.69 -28.76 -15.74
N ASP A 155 8.62 -29.23 -16.58
CA ASP A 155 10.06 -29.11 -16.32
C ASP A 155 10.53 -27.66 -16.10
N ARG A 156 9.95 -26.69 -16.82
CA ARG A 156 10.27 -25.26 -16.63
C ARG A 156 9.79 -24.71 -15.29
N ILE A 157 8.58 -25.08 -14.85
CA ILE A 157 8.04 -24.66 -13.55
C ILE A 157 8.86 -25.30 -12.43
N GLU A 158 9.19 -26.58 -12.57
CA GLU A 158 10.03 -27.29 -11.60
C GLU A 158 11.44 -26.70 -11.52
N SER A 159 12.07 -26.41 -12.66
CA SER A 159 13.37 -25.75 -12.73
C SER A 159 13.35 -24.37 -12.07
N TYR A 160 12.30 -23.58 -12.33
CA TYR A 160 12.12 -22.27 -11.69
C TYR A 160 11.95 -22.40 -10.16
N ILE A 161 11.09 -23.31 -9.69
CA ILE A 161 10.90 -23.56 -8.25
C ILE A 161 12.23 -23.95 -7.59
N MET A 162 12.98 -24.84 -8.22
CA MET A 162 14.28 -25.26 -7.70
C MET A 162 15.28 -24.11 -7.67
N HIS A 163 15.33 -23.29 -8.72
CA HIS A 163 16.15 -22.08 -8.74
C HIS A 163 15.81 -21.15 -7.57
N VAL A 164 14.53 -20.91 -7.29
CA VAL A 164 14.11 -20.07 -6.16
C VAL A 164 14.50 -20.68 -4.80
N ILE A 165 14.35 -21.99 -4.64
CA ILE A 165 14.73 -22.69 -3.40
C ILE A 165 16.25 -22.65 -3.19
N THR A 166 17.04 -22.87 -4.24
CA THR A 166 18.50 -22.85 -4.17
C THR A 166 19.04 -21.44 -3.88
N ASN A 167 18.41 -20.39 -4.41
CA ASN A 167 18.78 -18.99 -4.17
C ASN A 167 18.00 -18.35 -3.00
N SER A 168 17.53 -19.17 -2.07
CA SER A 168 16.93 -18.70 -0.82
C SER A 168 17.66 -19.30 0.37
N SER A 169 17.66 -18.57 1.49
CA SER A 169 18.28 -18.98 2.74
C SER A 169 17.24 -19.55 3.69
N SER A 170 17.59 -20.59 4.45
CA SER A 170 16.75 -21.06 5.56
C SER A 170 16.56 -19.94 6.59
N ILE A 171 15.39 -19.83 7.23
CA ILE A 171 15.17 -18.84 8.31
C ILE A 171 16.10 -19.00 9.53
N ASP A 172 16.78 -20.15 9.65
CA ASP A 172 17.79 -20.39 10.69
C ASP A 172 19.17 -19.85 10.30
N GLU A 173 19.45 -19.77 9.00
CA GLU A 173 20.75 -19.38 8.42
C GLU A 173 20.74 -17.95 7.87
N ALA A 174 19.55 -17.40 7.61
CA ALA A 174 19.38 -16.05 7.08
C ALA A 174 20.00 -15.01 8.01
N SER A 175 20.97 -14.24 7.50
CA SER A 175 21.58 -13.14 8.24
C SER A 175 20.56 -12.03 8.50
N THR A 176 20.51 -11.58 9.75
CA THR A 176 19.75 -10.39 10.15
C THR A 176 20.52 -9.09 9.88
N ASN A 177 21.84 -9.17 9.70
CA ASN A 177 22.74 -8.02 9.59
C ASN A 177 23.70 -8.23 8.42
N SER A 178 23.24 -7.93 7.21
CA SER A 178 24.13 -7.72 6.08
C SER A 178 24.33 -6.23 5.89
N ASP A 179 25.59 -5.79 5.85
CA ASP A 179 25.90 -4.44 5.40
C ASP A 179 25.38 -4.23 3.98
N ILE A 180 24.96 -3.01 3.68
CA ILE A 180 24.43 -2.62 2.39
C ILE A 180 25.61 -2.40 1.44
N LYS A 181 25.68 -3.18 0.36
CA LYS A 181 26.84 -3.19 -0.55
C LYS A 181 26.68 -2.31 -1.80
N ASP A 182 25.48 -1.78 -2.04
CA ASP A 182 25.21 -0.92 -3.19
C ASP A 182 24.24 0.21 -2.83
N TRP A 183 24.23 1.23 -3.67
CA TRP A 183 23.38 2.42 -3.48
C TRP A 183 21.88 2.07 -3.57
N ARG A 184 21.49 1.03 -4.32
CA ARG A 184 20.09 0.57 -4.42
C ARG A 184 19.60 0.03 -3.09
N GLY A 185 20.39 -0.84 -2.46
CA GLY A 185 20.16 -1.35 -1.11
C GLY A 185 20.10 -0.21 -0.09
N PHE A 186 20.90 0.85 -0.28
CA PHE A 186 20.86 2.02 0.60
C PHE A 186 19.49 2.71 0.53
N PHE A 187 18.96 2.96 -0.67
CA PHE A 187 17.62 3.51 -0.82
C PHE A 187 16.53 2.58 -0.31
N ARG A 188 16.65 1.27 -0.53
CA ARG A 188 15.70 0.24 -0.01
C ARG A 188 15.65 0.20 1.52
N GLU A 189 16.69 0.67 2.20
CA GLU A 189 16.69 0.86 3.66
C GLU A 189 16.04 2.15 4.12
N GLY A 190 15.23 2.79 3.27
CA GLY A 190 14.39 3.92 3.61
C GLY A 190 12.92 3.73 3.26
N PHE A 191 12.14 4.72 3.65
CA PHE A 191 10.71 4.84 3.40
C PHE A 191 10.45 6.14 2.65
N LEU A 192 9.49 6.13 1.75
CA LEU A 192 8.99 7.32 1.09
C LEU A 192 7.75 7.82 1.82
N TYR A 193 7.81 9.09 2.19
CA TYR A 193 6.71 9.82 2.78
C TYR A 193 6.16 10.82 1.79
N PHE A 194 4.88 10.69 1.48
CA PHE A 194 4.20 11.58 0.54
C PHE A 194 2.85 12.00 1.08
N LYS A 195 2.33 13.12 0.56
CA LYS A 195 0.98 13.57 0.90
C LYS A 195 -0.02 12.60 0.27
N PRO A 196 -0.94 12.01 1.04
CA PRO A 196 -1.97 11.15 0.46
C PRO A 196 -2.76 11.94 -0.59
N SER A 197 -2.91 11.36 -1.78
CA SER A 197 -3.73 11.94 -2.86
C SER A 197 -5.23 11.99 -2.52
N ARG A 198 -5.65 11.22 -1.52
CA ARG A 198 -7.06 11.12 -1.12
C ARG A 198 -7.43 12.23 -0.14
N GLN A 199 -8.07 13.26 -0.66
CA GLN A 199 -8.96 14.09 0.15
C GLN A 199 -10.14 13.22 0.61
N VAL A 200 -10.74 13.55 1.75
CA VAL A 200 -11.99 12.91 2.15
C VAL A 200 -12.99 13.13 1.02
N PRO A 201 -13.68 12.09 0.52
CA PRO A 201 -14.54 12.19 -0.66
C PRO A 201 -15.87 12.86 -0.28
N TYR A 202 -15.81 14.11 0.19
CA TYR A 202 -17.00 14.92 0.38
C TYR A 202 -17.65 15.23 -0.96
N THR A 203 -16.88 15.17 -2.05
CA THR A 203 -17.37 15.54 -3.38
C THR A 203 -17.96 14.34 -4.12
N VAL A 204 -19.16 14.50 -4.67
CA VAL A 204 -19.81 13.55 -5.58
C VAL A 204 -20.10 14.24 -6.89
N ASN A 205 -19.60 13.68 -7.99
CA ASN A 205 -20.06 14.08 -9.30
C ASN A 205 -21.39 13.39 -9.65
N CYS A 206 -22.45 14.19 -9.62
CA CYS A 206 -23.82 13.75 -9.87
C CYS A 206 -24.14 13.70 -11.38
N PHE A 207 -23.36 14.38 -12.22
CA PHE A 207 -23.61 14.61 -13.64
C PHE A 207 -22.56 13.91 -14.52
N VAL A 208 -22.21 12.67 -14.19
CA VAL A 208 -21.30 11.83 -14.99
C VAL A 208 -22.07 11.06 -16.06
N GLY A 209 -21.53 11.01 -17.27
CA GLY A 209 -22.04 10.25 -18.40
C GLY A 209 -22.67 11.15 -19.48
N ASP A 210 -22.78 10.61 -20.69
CA ASP A 210 -23.24 11.35 -21.87
C ASP A 210 -24.67 11.90 -21.69
N ASP A 211 -25.52 11.16 -20.96
CA ASP A 211 -26.89 11.55 -20.62
C ASP A 211 -27.01 12.87 -19.83
N PHE A 212 -25.90 13.35 -19.26
CA PHE A 212 -25.84 14.60 -18.50
C PHE A 212 -25.00 15.70 -19.19
N ALA A 213 -24.39 15.43 -20.34
CA ALA A 213 -23.49 16.39 -21.00
C ALA A 213 -24.21 17.70 -21.35
N GLU A 214 -25.41 17.62 -21.90
CA GLU A 214 -26.25 18.79 -22.21
C GLU A 214 -26.66 19.55 -20.94
N THR A 215 -27.06 18.81 -19.88
CA THR A 215 -27.40 19.40 -18.58
C THR A 215 -26.23 20.18 -17.97
N VAL A 216 -25.01 19.64 -18.04
CA VAL A 216 -23.81 20.31 -17.53
C VAL A 216 -23.52 21.58 -18.32
N ASN A 217 -23.53 21.52 -19.66
CA ASN A 217 -23.29 22.69 -20.51
C ASN A 217 -24.29 23.82 -20.24
N LEU A 218 -25.57 23.47 -20.05
CA LEU A 218 -26.62 24.44 -19.74
C LEU A 218 -26.45 25.05 -18.35
N LEU A 219 -26.13 24.23 -17.35
CA LEU A 219 -25.82 24.73 -16.00
C LEU A 219 -24.61 25.66 -16.01
N GLU A 220 -23.55 25.33 -16.75
CA GLU A 220 -22.35 26.17 -16.88
C GLU A 220 -22.67 27.53 -17.49
N LYS A 221 -23.52 27.54 -18.53
CA LYS A 221 -23.99 28.77 -19.16
C LYS A 221 -24.86 29.58 -18.18
N ALA A 222 -25.77 28.94 -17.46
CA ALA A 222 -26.70 29.60 -16.55
C ALA A 222 -26.02 30.20 -15.31
N THR A 223 -24.95 29.58 -14.80
CA THR A 223 -24.21 30.10 -13.65
C THR A 223 -23.06 31.02 -14.05
N GLY A 224 -22.78 31.18 -15.35
CA GLY A 224 -21.58 31.88 -15.81
C GLY A 224 -20.29 31.25 -15.28
N GLY A 225 -20.30 29.93 -15.07
CA GLY A 225 -19.20 29.19 -14.43
C GLY A 225 -19.09 29.34 -12.91
N ALA A 226 -20.01 30.04 -12.25
CA ALA A 226 -20.05 30.09 -10.80
C ALA A 226 -20.48 28.75 -10.18
N ALA A 227 -19.95 28.43 -8.99
CA ALA A 227 -20.34 27.26 -8.23
C ALA A 227 -21.79 27.40 -7.73
N LEU A 228 -22.55 26.30 -7.82
CA LEU A 228 -23.91 26.23 -7.28
C LEU A 228 -23.90 26.12 -5.76
N GLU A 229 -25.08 26.33 -5.15
CA GLU A 229 -25.27 26.04 -3.73
C GLU A 229 -24.84 24.59 -3.44
N PHE A 230 -24.03 24.41 -2.41
CA PHE A 230 -23.42 23.12 -1.99
C PHE A 230 -22.30 22.57 -2.88
N HIS A 231 -21.85 23.26 -3.93
CA HIS A 231 -20.69 22.82 -4.73
C HIS A 231 -19.37 23.40 -4.20
N ASP A 232 -18.27 22.70 -4.46
CA ASP A 232 -16.92 23.22 -4.21
C ASP A 232 -16.62 24.42 -5.14
N PRO A 233 -15.81 25.41 -4.71
CA PRO A 233 -15.41 26.53 -5.57
C PRO A 233 -14.60 26.03 -6.78
N GLY A 234 -15.02 26.38 -8.00
CA GLY A 234 -14.23 26.16 -9.23
C GLY A 234 -14.72 25.07 -10.18
N GLY A 235 -15.93 24.52 -10.03
CA GLY A 235 -16.51 23.68 -11.08
C GLY A 235 -17.92 23.15 -10.78
N LEU A 236 -18.75 23.12 -11.82
CA LEU A 236 -20.06 22.48 -11.81
C LEU A 236 -19.91 20.96 -11.79
N GLY A 237 -20.67 20.30 -10.92
CA GLY A 237 -20.64 18.85 -10.77
C GLY A 237 -19.74 18.34 -9.64
N SER A 238 -19.22 19.21 -8.80
CA SER A 238 -18.52 18.82 -7.57
C SER A 238 -19.41 19.07 -6.35
N LEU A 239 -20.50 18.29 -6.21
CA LEU A 239 -21.42 18.43 -5.09
C LEU A 239 -20.72 18.01 -3.80
N ASN A 240 -20.58 18.95 -2.86
CA ASN A 240 -19.99 18.71 -1.56
C ASN A 240 -21.07 18.22 -0.57
N LEU A 241 -20.99 16.95 -0.22
CA LEU A 241 -21.89 16.26 0.69
C LEU A 241 -21.85 16.84 2.11
N ALA A 242 -20.72 17.38 2.58
CA ALA A 242 -20.71 18.05 3.89
C ALA A 242 -21.53 19.34 3.85
N LEU A 243 -21.37 20.16 2.80
CA LEU A 243 -22.15 21.37 2.61
C LEU A 243 -23.64 21.06 2.46
N LEU A 244 -24.01 20.05 1.65
CA LEU A 244 -25.38 19.59 1.48
C LEU A 244 -26.02 19.20 2.81
N MET A 245 -25.25 18.56 3.69
CA MET A 245 -25.71 18.12 5.02
C MET A 245 -25.60 19.22 6.08
N ARG A 246 -25.30 20.48 5.67
CA ARG A 246 -25.08 21.65 6.54
C ARG A 246 -24.01 21.44 7.59
N ASP A 247 -23.07 20.53 7.34
CA ASP A 247 -21.89 20.35 8.17
C ASP A 247 -20.89 21.46 7.85
N ARG A 248 -21.05 22.61 8.52
CA ARG A 248 -20.13 23.76 8.41
C ARG A 248 -18.86 23.48 9.18
N THR A 249 -18.04 22.58 8.66
CA THR A 249 -16.69 22.38 9.18
C THR A 249 -15.81 23.49 8.62
N ASN A 250 -15.42 24.43 9.50
CA ASN A 250 -14.34 25.36 9.19
C ASN A 250 -13.09 24.53 8.93
N GLY A 251 -12.49 24.69 7.74
CA GLY A 251 -11.33 23.90 7.33
C GLY A 251 -10.28 23.86 8.43
N ILE A 252 -9.99 22.67 8.96
CA ILE A 252 -9.02 22.53 10.04
C ILE A 252 -7.65 22.95 9.52
N ALA A 253 -7.03 23.89 10.24
CA ALA A 253 -5.63 24.23 10.06
C ALA A 253 -4.79 22.94 10.15
N ARG A 254 -4.29 22.48 9.00
CA ARG A 254 -3.41 21.31 8.94
C ARG A 254 -2.11 21.70 9.62
N LYS A 255 -1.83 21.14 10.80
CA LYS A 255 -0.49 21.23 11.40
C LYS A 255 0.50 20.64 10.39
N ARG A 256 1.43 21.47 9.90
CA ARG A 256 2.50 21.01 9.02
C ARG A 256 3.47 20.19 9.86
N VAL A 257 3.76 18.97 9.41
CA VAL A 257 4.83 18.15 9.99
C VAL A 257 6.13 18.55 9.33
N SER A 258 7.05 19.19 10.07
CA SER A 258 8.39 19.45 9.58
C SER A 258 9.25 18.19 9.74
N MET A 259 9.75 17.67 8.60
CA MET A 259 10.61 16.47 8.56
C MET A 259 12.03 16.74 8.06
N SER A 260 12.40 18.01 7.86
CA SER A 260 13.66 18.39 7.20
C SER A 260 14.93 17.89 7.92
N ALA A 261 14.83 17.52 9.20
CA ALA A 261 15.94 16.95 9.97
C ALA A 261 16.22 15.46 9.66
N PHE A 262 15.21 14.73 9.19
CA PHE A 262 15.21 13.27 9.05
C PHE A 262 14.93 12.78 7.63
N ALA A 263 14.68 13.71 6.71
CA ALA A 263 14.20 13.40 5.37
C ALA A 263 15.01 14.13 4.30
N ILE A 264 15.07 13.50 3.14
CA ILE A 264 15.64 14.03 1.89
C ILE A 264 14.51 14.09 0.88
N GLU A 265 14.37 15.21 0.20
CA GLU A 265 13.35 15.37 -0.83
C GLU A 265 13.81 14.70 -2.12
N THR A 266 12.88 14.06 -2.81
CA THR A 266 13.07 13.30 -4.05
C THR A 266 11.85 13.52 -4.95
N ALA A 267 11.93 13.11 -6.22
CA ALA A 267 10.80 13.11 -7.15
C ALA A 267 9.56 12.35 -6.62
N PHE A 268 9.78 11.35 -5.76
CA PHE A 268 8.72 10.49 -5.21
C PHE A 268 8.26 10.89 -3.79
N GLY A 269 8.72 12.03 -3.29
CA GLY A 269 8.41 12.54 -1.95
C GLY A 269 9.62 12.58 -1.03
N LEU A 270 9.39 12.41 0.27
CA LEU A 270 10.40 12.53 1.30
C LEU A 270 10.98 11.15 1.63
N TRP A 271 12.21 10.89 1.21
CA TRP A 271 12.96 9.70 1.60
C TRP A 271 13.47 9.83 3.03
N VAL A 272 13.15 8.85 3.87
CA VAL A 272 13.50 8.78 5.29
C VAL A 272 14.20 7.45 5.56
N PRO A 273 15.44 7.45 6.09
CA PRO A 273 16.09 6.23 6.53
C PRO A 273 15.25 5.45 7.54
N SER A 274 15.26 4.13 7.44
CA SER A 274 14.57 3.21 8.36
C SER A 274 14.85 3.52 9.84
N ALA A 275 16.07 3.94 10.17
CA ALA A 275 16.49 4.33 11.52
C ALA A 275 15.69 5.50 12.13
N TYR A 276 15.00 6.30 11.31
CA TYR A 276 14.18 7.44 11.75
C TYR A 276 12.69 7.21 11.62
N VAL A 277 12.24 6.07 11.09
CA VAL A 277 10.83 5.78 10.82
C VAL A 277 9.98 5.89 12.07
N ASP A 278 10.35 5.24 13.18
CA ASP A 278 9.55 5.28 14.42
C ASP A 278 9.33 6.70 14.94
N GLN A 279 10.34 7.56 14.80
CA GLN A 279 10.26 8.95 15.26
C GLN A 279 9.38 9.80 14.33
N VAL A 280 9.52 9.59 13.02
CA VAL A 280 8.69 10.24 12.00
C VAL A 280 7.23 9.80 12.17
N GLU A 281 6.98 8.51 12.33
CA GLU A 281 5.66 7.92 12.59
C GLU A 281 5.02 8.49 13.85
N THR A 282 5.78 8.61 14.95
CA THR A 282 5.30 9.23 16.19
C THR A 282 4.86 10.67 15.96
N ARG A 283 5.66 11.47 15.22
CA ARG A 283 5.31 12.87 14.90
C ARG A 283 4.08 12.97 14.02
N ILE A 284 3.99 12.10 13.01
CA ILE A 284 2.83 12.01 12.13
C ILE A 284 1.59 11.68 12.96
N GLU A 285 1.66 10.68 13.83
CA GLU A 285 0.54 10.26 14.69
C GLU A 285 0.10 11.38 15.64
N SER A 286 1.03 12.07 16.30
CA SER A 286 0.72 13.21 17.17
C SER A 286 0.05 14.35 16.40
N SER A 287 0.55 14.68 15.20
CA SER A 287 -0.05 15.71 14.35
C SER A 287 -1.42 15.32 13.78
N SER A 288 -1.72 14.01 13.71
CA SER A 288 -2.95 13.47 13.14
C SER A 288 -4.11 13.45 14.13
N GLN A 289 -3.86 13.48 15.45
CA GLN A 289 -4.89 13.28 16.49
C GLN A 289 -6.05 14.28 16.40
N ALA A 290 -5.76 15.57 16.22
CA ALA A 290 -6.79 16.60 16.14
C ALA A 290 -7.71 16.37 14.94
N ARG A 291 -7.13 16.01 13.79
CA ARG A 291 -7.88 15.70 12.57
C ARG A 291 -8.63 14.38 12.68
N LEU A 292 -8.06 13.38 13.33
CA LEU A 292 -8.70 12.09 13.58
C LEU A 292 -9.96 12.27 14.43
N LYS A 293 -9.88 13.05 15.52
CA LYS A 293 -11.01 13.38 16.38
C LYS A 293 -12.12 14.06 15.60
N ASP A 294 -11.78 15.08 14.82
CA ASP A 294 -12.77 15.83 14.02
C ASP A 294 -13.44 14.95 12.95
N LEU A 295 -12.66 14.18 12.17
CA LEU A 295 -13.23 13.27 11.17
C LEU A 295 -14.18 12.24 11.80
N ARG A 296 -13.85 11.77 13.01
CA ARG A 296 -14.73 10.86 13.78
C ARG A 296 -16.02 11.57 14.22
N GLU A 297 -15.92 12.79 14.74
CA GLU A 297 -17.09 13.59 15.13
C GLU A 297 -18.00 13.90 13.93
N GLN A 298 -17.43 14.17 12.76
CA GLN A 298 -18.18 14.33 11.51
C GLN A 298 -18.86 13.03 11.09
N GLY A 299 -18.16 11.90 11.13
CA GLY A 299 -18.73 10.58 10.83
C GLY A 299 -19.93 10.26 11.71
N LEU A 300 -19.84 10.54 13.02
CA LEU A 300 -20.94 10.38 13.97
C LEU A 300 -22.12 11.30 13.65
N ARG A 301 -21.87 12.57 13.33
CA ARG A 301 -22.91 13.54 12.95
C ARG A 301 -23.64 13.10 11.68
N LEU A 302 -22.91 12.76 10.63
CA LEU A 302 -23.48 12.30 9.35
C LEU A 302 -24.29 11.01 9.53
N ASN A 303 -23.80 10.07 10.34
CA ASN A 303 -24.51 8.81 10.61
C ASN A 303 -25.77 9.00 11.48
N ALA A 304 -25.87 10.09 12.24
CA ALA A 304 -27.05 10.42 13.04
C ALA A 304 -28.13 11.17 12.23
N VAL A 305 -27.84 11.58 10.99
CA VAL A 305 -28.83 12.30 10.18
C VAL A 305 -29.92 11.34 9.69
N SER A 306 -31.18 11.76 9.82
CA SER A 306 -32.31 10.95 9.38
C SER A 306 -32.43 10.86 7.86
N ASP A 307 -32.92 9.72 7.36
CA ASP A 307 -33.24 9.52 5.95
C ASP A 307 -34.22 10.58 5.40
N TYR A 308 -35.11 11.06 6.26
CA TYR A 308 -36.04 12.15 5.94
C TYR A 308 -35.30 13.45 5.63
N PHE A 309 -34.34 13.83 6.47
CA PHE A 309 -33.53 15.02 6.25
C PHE A 309 -32.68 14.90 4.97
N ILE A 310 -32.08 13.73 4.72
CA ILE A 310 -31.31 13.47 3.50
C ILE A 310 -32.19 13.64 2.25
N LYS A 311 -33.39 13.06 2.25
CA LYS A 311 -34.37 13.22 1.17
C LYS A 311 -34.69 14.70 0.93
N GLU A 312 -34.89 15.46 2.00
CA GLU A 312 -35.23 16.87 1.90
C GLU A 312 -34.07 17.71 1.35
N GLN A 313 -32.83 17.49 1.79
CA GLN A 313 -31.68 18.21 1.22
C GLN A 313 -31.44 17.88 -0.26
N ILE A 314 -31.62 16.61 -0.66
CA ILE A 314 -31.54 16.22 -2.08
C ILE A 314 -32.65 16.91 -2.89
N ARG A 315 -33.86 16.98 -2.36
CA ARG A 315 -34.99 17.67 -2.99
C ARG A 315 -34.67 19.16 -3.21
N LEU A 316 -34.21 19.85 -2.16
CA LEU A 316 -33.81 21.26 -2.25
C LEU A 316 -32.71 21.48 -3.29
N TYR A 317 -31.71 20.60 -3.33
CA TYR A 317 -30.65 20.65 -4.33
C TYR A 317 -31.18 20.47 -5.75
N LEU A 318 -32.05 19.49 -6.00
CA LEU A 318 -32.64 19.25 -7.33
C LEU A 318 -33.58 20.38 -7.76
N ASP A 319 -34.27 21.01 -6.82
CA ASP A 319 -35.15 22.15 -7.10
C ASP A 319 -34.32 23.40 -7.47
N GLU A 320 -33.19 23.64 -6.81
CA GLU A 320 -32.24 24.69 -7.21
C GLU A 320 -31.67 24.43 -8.61
N ILE A 321 -31.29 23.19 -8.93
CA ILE A 321 -30.84 22.83 -10.28
C ILE A 321 -31.90 23.14 -11.34
N ASN A 322 -33.16 22.76 -11.09
CA ASN A 322 -34.25 23.03 -12.00
C ASN A 322 -34.52 24.54 -12.15
N LEU A 323 -34.40 25.32 -11.07
CA LEU A 323 -34.53 26.78 -11.11
C LEU A 323 -33.49 27.39 -12.06
N ARG A 324 -32.25 26.88 -12.04
CA ARG A 324 -31.15 27.37 -12.89
C ARG A 324 -31.25 26.92 -14.34
N LEU A 325 -31.96 25.82 -14.62
CA LEU A 325 -32.12 25.31 -15.98
C LEU A 325 -33.30 25.95 -16.74
N GLU A 326 -34.09 26.81 -16.08
CA GLU A 326 -35.23 27.60 -16.58
C GLU A 326 -36.23 26.83 -17.47
N GLU A 327 -35.87 26.54 -18.72
CA GLU A 327 -36.71 25.90 -19.75
C GLU A 327 -36.57 24.36 -19.80
N ILE A 328 -35.49 23.79 -19.24
CA ILE A 328 -35.22 22.35 -19.29
C ILE A 328 -35.35 21.73 -17.91
N VAL A 329 -36.47 21.05 -17.68
CA VAL A 329 -36.71 20.32 -16.42
C VAL A 329 -35.96 18.99 -16.47
N LEU A 330 -35.18 18.69 -15.42
CA LEU A 330 -34.59 17.36 -15.26
C LEU A 330 -35.68 16.28 -15.31
N SER A 331 -35.51 15.31 -16.20
CA SER A 331 -36.41 14.16 -16.27
C SER A 331 -36.48 13.42 -14.92
N ASN A 332 -37.61 12.76 -14.65
CA ASN A 332 -37.76 11.95 -13.42
C ASN A 332 -36.68 10.85 -13.30
N GLU A 333 -36.24 10.31 -14.44
CA GLU A 333 -35.16 9.33 -14.50
C GLU A 333 -33.81 9.95 -14.12
N ASN A 334 -33.50 11.14 -14.63
CA ASN A 334 -32.28 11.87 -14.29
C ASN A 334 -32.27 12.28 -12.81
N ARG A 335 -33.40 12.78 -12.28
CA ARG A 335 -33.56 13.09 -10.85
C ARG A 335 -33.33 11.85 -9.98
N THR A 336 -33.92 10.72 -10.36
CA THR A 336 -33.74 9.44 -9.66
C THR A 336 -32.27 8.98 -9.69
N THR A 337 -31.60 9.13 -10.84
CA THR A 337 -30.19 8.78 -11.00
C THR A 337 -29.28 9.65 -10.13
N ILE A 338 -29.52 10.97 -10.11
CA ILE A 338 -28.79 11.90 -9.26
C ILE A 338 -29.01 11.57 -7.78
N ASP A 339 -30.25 11.39 -7.32
CA ASP A 339 -30.57 10.98 -5.94
C ASP A 339 -29.78 9.72 -5.55
N ASN A 340 -29.87 8.67 -6.37
CA ASN A 340 -29.15 7.41 -6.13
C ASN A 340 -27.63 7.59 -6.04
N ARG A 341 -27.04 8.48 -6.85
CA ARG A 341 -25.61 8.81 -6.81
C ARG A 341 -25.25 9.54 -5.52
N ILE A 342 -26.05 10.52 -5.10
CA ILE A 342 -25.86 11.25 -3.84
C ILE A 342 -25.95 10.31 -2.64
N ARG A 343 -27.01 9.49 -2.54
CA ARG A 343 -27.17 8.51 -1.45
C ARG A 343 -26.01 7.51 -1.39
N ARG A 344 -25.56 7.01 -2.55
CA ARG A 344 -24.42 6.10 -2.64
C ARG A 344 -23.14 6.80 -2.16
N GLY A 345 -22.95 8.06 -2.55
CA GLY A 345 -21.85 8.90 -2.08
C GLY A 345 -21.87 9.09 -0.56
N LEU A 346 -23.01 9.49 -0.01
CA LEU A 346 -23.22 9.64 1.45
C LEU A 346 -22.93 8.35 2.20
N LYS A 347 -23.44 7.21 1.72
CA LYS A 347 -23.16 5.90 2.34
C LYS A 347 -21.66 5.59 2.36
N ARG A 348 -20.95 5.85 1.27
CA ARG A 348 -19.49 5.66 1.18
C ARG A 348 -18.73 6.61 2.11
N LEU A 349 -19.15 7.87 2.19
CA LEU A 349 -18.57 8.87 3.08
C LEU A 349 -18.74 8.46 4.55
N ILE A 350 -19.96 8.09 4.97
CA ILE A 350 -20.26 7.60 6.31
C ILE A 350 -19.39 6.37 6.61
N GLN A 351 -19.33 5.39 5.70
CA GLN A 351 -18.49 4.20 5.89
C GLN A 351 -17.01 4.58 6.07
N ALA A 352 -16.48 5.51 5.27
CA ALA A 352 -15.09 5.95 5.38
C ALA A 352 -14.79 6.72 6.69
N LEU A 353 -15.79 7.43 7.24
CA LEU A 353 -15.66 8.21 8.48
C LEU A 353 -16.07 7.45 9.76
N THR A 354 -16.56 6.22 9.62
CA THR A 354 -16.92 5.34 10.74
C THR A 354 -16.00 4.13 10.86
N ASP A 355 -15.34 3.75 9.77
CA ASP A 355 -14.29 2.73 9.76
C ASP A 355 -12.97 3.28 10.34
N GLU A 356 -12.49 2.67 11.43
CA GLU A 356 -11.30 3.13 12.14
C GLU A 356 -10.03 3.11 11.28
N SER A 357 -9.90 2.13 10.38
CA SER A 357 -8.74 2.05 9.47
C SER A 357 -8.75 3.21 8.47
N SER A 358 -9.92 3.51 7.90
CA SER A 358 -10.11 4.61 6.97
C SER A 358 -9.91 5.97 7.64
N LEU A 359 -10.43 6.16 8.85
CA LEU A 359 -10.22 7.36 9.67
C LEU A 359 -8.74 7.63 9.92
N LYS A 360 -7.99 6.63 10.38
CA LYS A 360 -6.53 6.75 10.58
C LYS A 360 -5.81 7.11 9.30
N ARG A 361 -6.18 6.52 8.16
CA ARG A 361 -5.56 6.87 6.87
C ARG A 361 -5.89 8.30 6.43
N LEU A 362 -7.12 8.75 6.62
CA LEU A 362 -7.59 10.08 6.19
C LEU A 362 -7.08 11.20 7.10
N SER A 363 -6.82 10.93 8.38
CA SER A 363 -6.32 11.92 9.33
C SER A 363 -4.84 12.25 9.12
N ARG A 364 -4.08 11.32 8.54
CA ARG A 364 -2.63 11.45 8.41
C ARG A 364 -2.22 12.51 7.38
N PRO A 365 -1.29 13.43 7.74
CA PRO A 365 -0.78 14.43 6.80
C PRO A 365 0.17 13.84 5.76
N LEU A 366 0.83 12.73 6.09
CA LEU A 366 1.76 11.99 5.24
C LEU A 366 1.52 10.49 5.40
N MET A 367 1.72 9.74 4.32
CA MET A 367 1.76 8.28 4.34
C MET A 367 3.18 7.83 4.03
N GLY A 368 3.70 6.93 4.87
CA GLY A 368 4.98 6.26 4.66
C GLY A 368 4.77 4.92 3.97
N VAL A 369 5.59 4.63 2.96
CA VAL A 369 5.67 3.30 2.34
C VAL A 369 7.15 2.91 2.22
N PRO A 370 7.51 1.62 2.31
CA PRO A 370 8.84 1.17 1.93
C PRO A 370 9.15 1.63 0.50
N VAL A 371 10.40 2.00 0.22
CA VAL A 371 10.81 2.33 -1.15
C VAL A 371 10.48 1.15 -2.06
N PRO A 372 9.64 1.33 -3.09
CA PRO A 372 9.29 0.25 -4.01
C PRO A 372 10.50 -0.07 -4.90
N GLU A 373 10.40 -1.18 -5.65
CA GLU A 373 11.47 -1.64 -6.53
C GLU A 373 11.52 -0.81 -7.83
N PHE A 374 11.87 0.48 -7.73
CA PHE A 374 11.95 1.36 -8.91
C PHE A 374 13.03 0.92 -9.91
N TRP A 375 13.97 0.07 -9.50
CA TRP A 375 15.12 -0.31 -10.32
C TRP A 375 14.77 -1.22 -11.51
N GLU A 376 13.55 -1.75 -11.58
CA GLU A 376 13.04 -2.39 -12.82
C GLU A 376 12.87 -1.38 -13.95
N ASP A 377 12.57 -0.13 -13.59
CA ASP A 377 12.54 1.01 -14.51
C ASP A 377 13.77 1.88 -14.27
N GLU A 378 14.78 1.71 -15.11
CA GLU A 378 16.03 2.45 -15.02
C GLU A 378 15.81 3.97 -14.97
N GLN A 379 14.78 4.47 -15.65
CA GLN A 379 14.40 5.88 -15.61
C GLN A 379 13.97 6.32 -14.21
N SER A 380 12.98 5.65 -13.61
CA SER A 380 12.53 5.94 -12.23
C SER A 380 13.66 5.80 -11.21
N GLY A 381 14.52 4.79 -11.38
CA GLY A 381 15.68 4.57 -10.51
C GLY A 381 16.69 5.73 -10.57
N ASN A 382 16.99 6.22 -11.77
CA ASN A 382 17.88 7.36 -11.97
C ASN A 382 17.24 8.66 -11.45
N GLU A 383 15.95 8.89 -11.72
CA GLU A 383 15.24 10.09 -11.26
C GLU A 383 15.20 10.19 -9.73
N LEU A 384 15.01 9.06 -9.02
CA LEU A 384 15.10 9.01 -7.57
C LEU A 384 16.49 9.45 -7.07
N PHE A 385 17.56 8.92 -7.67
CA PHE A 385 18.92 9.21 -7.23
C PHE A 385 19.33 10.64 -7.59
N GLU A 386 19.02 11.11 -8.79
CA GLU A 386 19.30 12.48 -9.24
C GLU A 386 18.65 13.50 -8.31
N THR A 387 17.34 13.39 -8.08
CA THR A 387 16.63 14.35 -7.20
C THR A 387 17.08 14.25 -5.74
N PHE A 388 17.46 13.05 -5.26
CA PHE A 388 18.10 12.89 -3.97
C PHE A 388 19.43 13.65 -3.89
N ALA A 389 20.29 13.48 -4.89
CA ALA A 389 21.60 14.11 -4.95
C ALA A 389 21.49 15.64 -5.09
N GLU A 390 20.56 16.13 -5.90
CA GLU A 390 20.22 17.56 -6.01
C GLU A 390 19.82 18.16 -4.67
N TYR A 391 18.94 17.49 -3.92
CA TYR A 391 18.54 17.99 -2.61
C TYR A 391 19.72 18.01 -1.62
N VAL A 392 20.57 16.98 -1.64
CA VAL A 392 21.76 16.92 -0.79
C VAL A 392 22.73 18.07 -1.14
N ALA A 393 23.06 18.25 -2.42
CA ALA A 393 23.92 19.33 -2.91
C ALA A 393 23.35 20.71 -2.53
N TYR A 394 22.05 20.92 -2.73
CA TYR A 394 21.36 22.15 -2.33
C TYR A 394 21.46 22.43 -0.82
N LYS A 395 21.33 21.41 0.03
CA LYS A 395 21.48 21.58 1.48
C LYS A 395 22.93 21.82 1.91
N LEU A 396 23.89 21.24 1.19
CA LEU A 396 25.32 21.47 1.43
C LEU A 396 25.70 22.92 1.12
N SER A 397 25.27 23.43 -0.05
CA SER A 397 25.59 24.81 -0.47
C SER A 397 24.97 25.87 0.46
N MET A 398 23.75 25.63 0.97
CA MET A 398 23.07 26.51 1.93
C MET A 398 23.75 26.61 3.30
N SER A 399 24.60 25.64 3.66
CA SER A 399 25.22 25.56 4.99
C SER A 399 26.45 26.49 5.13
N SER A 400 26.92 27.09 4.03
CA SER A 400 28.02 28.06 4.00
C SER A 400 27.69 29.40 4.71
N GLY A 401 26.41 29.68 5.01
CA GLY A 401 25.91 30.98 5.50
C GLY A 401 25.28 31.00 6.91
N MET A 402 25.86 30.34 7.92
CA MET A 402 25.42 30.32 9.35
C MET A 402 24.14 29.51 9.70
N LYS A 403 23.46 28.86 8.75
CA LYS A 403 22.31 27.98 9.10
C LYS A 403 22.80 26.58 9.50
N ARG A 404 22.28 26.08 10.64
CA ARG A 404 22.57 24.73 11.13
C ARG A 404 22.06 23.69 10.12
N GLN A 405 22.99 22.93 9.55
CA GLN A 405 22.70 21.82 8.65
C GLN A 405 21.88 20.74 9.36
N SER A 406 20.97 20.06 8.63
CA SER A 406 20.24 18.94 9.22
C SER A 406 21.17 17.76 9.50
N SER A 407 20.89 17.03 10.58
CA SER A 407 21.72 15.91 11.03
C SER A 407 21.91 14.84 9.96
N ILE A 408 20.88 14.58 9.15
CA ILE A 408 20.98 13.62 8.04
C ILE A 408 21.99 14.09 6.98
N ILE A 409 21.96 15.36 6.57
CA ILE A 409 22.86 15.87 5.53
C ILE A 409 24.29 15.92 6.06
N SER A 410 24.51 16.39 7.30
CA SER A 410 25.87 16.37 7.90
C SER A 410 26.43 14.95 7.99
N HIS A 411 25.59 13.97 8.30
CA HIS A 411 26.01 12.58 8.38
C HIS A 411 26.39 12.02 7.00
N LEU A 412 25.56 12.26 5.97
CA LEU A 412 25.88 11.84 4.60
C LEU A 412 27.15 12.52 4.09
N ALA A 413 27.31 13.82 4.37
CA ALA A 413 28.51 14.56 4.01
C ALA A 413 29.77 13.94 4.62
N THR A 414 29.71 13.58 5.90
CA THR A 414 30.83 12.92 6.58
C THR A 414 31.13 11.55 6.00
N LYS A 415 30.09 10.76 5.70
CA LYS A 415 30.26 9.35 5.27
C LYS A 415 30.67 9.19 3.82
N PHE A 416 30.17 10.05 2.93
CA PHE A 416 30.50 10.01 1.51
C PHE A 416 31.57 11.04 1.12
N GLY A 417 32.12 11.80 2.08
CA GLY A 417 33.12 12.83 1.79
C GLY A 417 32.57 13.99 0.95
N LEU A 418 31.32 14.39 1.20
CA LEU A 418 30.66 15.48 0.48
C LEU A 418 31.08 16.85 1.04
N CYS A 419 31.16 17.85 0.18
CA CYS A 419 31.59 19.22 0.45
C CYS A 419 30.52 20.24 0.02
N SER A 420 30.66 21.50 0.46
CA SER A 420 29.71 22.58 0.13
C SER A 420 29.61 22.90 -1.36
N ASP A 421 30.69 22.60 -2.09
CA ASP A 421 30.85 22.95 -3.51
C ASP A 421 30.50 21.77 -4.43
N ASP A 422 30.12 20.62 -3.87
CA ASP A 422 29.68 19.47 -4.66
C ASP A 422 28.30 19.75 -5.27
N ASP A 423 28.20 19.58 -6.59
CA ASP A 423 26.93 19.54 -7.30
C ASP A 423 26.28 18.14 -7.21
N ALA A 424 25.10 17.99 -7.80
CA ALA A 424 24.36 16.72 -7.77
C ALA A 424 25.15 15.56 -8.40
N LEU A 425 25.92 15.81 -9.46
CA LEU A 425 26.72 14.80 -10.14
C LEU A 425 27.87 14.34 -9.25
N ALA A 426 28.58 15.26 -8.61
CA ALA A 426 29.64 14.96 -7.66
C ALA A 426 29.13 14.18 -6.44
N VAL A 427 27.95 14.53 -5.92
CA VAL A 427 27.30 13.78 -4.82
C VAL A 427 27.00 12.35 -5.25
N ARG A 428 26.41 12.14 -6.43
CA ARG A 428 26.12 10.80 -6.97
C ARG A 428 27.40 9.97 -7.13
N GLN A 429 28.41 10.53 -7.80
CA GLN A 429 29.70 9.88 -8.05
C GLN A 429 30.33 9.40 -6.73
N LYS A 430 30.43 10.28 -5.73
CA LYS A 430 31.02 9.94 -4.42
C LYS A 430 30.24 8.86 -3.67
N MET A 431 28.91 8.84 -3.81
CA MET A 431 28.09 7.77 -3.24
C MET A 431 28.32 6.44 -3.95
N GLU A 432 28.38 6.42 -5.28
CA GLU A 432 28.69 5.22 -6.07
C GLU A 432 30.10 4.70 -5.73
N ASP A 433 31.11 5.56 -5.74
CA ASP A 433 32.50 5.24 -5.37
C ASP A 433 32.61 4.67 -3.95
N PHE A 434 31.82 5.16 -2.99
CA PHE A 434 31.75 4.62 -1.63
C PHE A 434 31.29 3.16 -1.62
N PHE A 435 30.29 2.80 -2.43
CA PHE A 435 29.75 1.45 -2.47
C PHE A 435 30.63 0.50 -3.29
N GLU A 436 31.39 0.98 -4.27
CA GLU A 436 32.39 0.17 -4.96
C GLU A 436 33.51 -0.31 -4.03
N ASN A 437 33.86 0.52 -3.04
CA ASN A 437 35.02 0.30 -2.16
C ASN A 437 34.63 -0.08 -0.71
N GLY A 438 33.34 -0.16 -0.41
CA GLY A 438 32.85 -0.24 0.96
C GLY A 438 31.44 -0.80 1.07
N ALA A 439 30.86 -0.63 2.26
CA ALA A 439 29.48 -1.00 2.53
C ALA A 439 28.91 -0.06 3.59
N TRP A 440 27.60 0.17 3.55
CA TRP A 440 26.88 0.97 4.54
C TRP A 440 26.36 0.06 5.67
N PRO A 441 26.85 0.23 6.92
CA PRO A 441 26.35 -0.56 8.04
C PRO A 441 24.92 -0.15 8.42
N LEU A 442 24.06 -1.12 8.75
CA LEU A 442 22.66 -0.84 9.11
C LEU A 442 22.51 0.12 10.30
N ASN A 443 23.43 0.05 11.27
CA ASN A 443 23.43 0.88 12.48
C ASN A 443 24.25 2.18 12.33
N ASN A 444 24.59 2.58 11.11
CA ASN A 444 25.47 3.73 10.87
C ASN A 444 24.77 5.07 11.05
N TRP A 445 23.42 5.09 11.07
CA TRP A 445 22.66 6.32 11.25
C TRP A 445 22.86 6.91 12.65
N PRO A 446 23.09 8.22 12.78
CA PRO A 446 23.23 8.84 14.09
C PRO A 446 21.91 8.69 14.83
N LYS A 447 22.00 8.24 16.10
CA LYS A 447 20.84 8.26 17.00
C LYS A 447 20.29 9.67 16.97
N ALA A 448 18.99 9.81 16.69
CA ALA A 448 18.40 11.12 16.72
C ALA A 448 18.62 11.70 18.12
N VAL A 449 19.36 12.80 18.16
CA VAL A 449 19.55 13.53 19.40
C VAL A 449 18.17 13.98 19.83
N ARG A 450 17.75 13.60 21.05
CA ARG A 450 16.59 14.19 21.74
C ARG A 450 16.94 15.65 22.02
N HIS A 451 17.00 16.47 20.99
CA HIS A 451 16.88 17.90 21.20
C HIS A 451 15.44 18.10 21.67
N GLY A 452 15.30 18.58 22.90
CA GLY A 452 14.01 19.04 23.41
C GLY A 452 13.47 20.05 22.42
N PHE A 453 12.38 19.69 21.78
CA PHE A 453 11.70 20.50 20.78
C PHE A 453 10.24 20.58 21.21
N ASP A 454 10.04 21.21 22.35
CA ASP A 454 8.80 21.92 22.63
C ASP A 454 8.85 23.24 21.83
N ASP A 455 7.77 23.49 21.08
CA ASP A 455 7.34 24.75 20.47
C ASP A 455 8.27 25.51 19.50
N VAL A 456 7.96 25.40 18.20
CA VAL A 456 7.79 26.53 17.26
C VAL A 456 6.60 26.26 16.34
#